data_AF-A0A9W4WY36-F1
#
_entry.id   AF-A0A9W4WY36-F1
#
_cell.length_a   1.000
_cell.length_b   1.000
_cell.length_c   1.000
_cell.angle_alpha   90.00
_cell.angle_beta   90.00
_cell.angle_gamma   90.00
#
_symmetry.space_group_name_H-M   'P 1'
#
loop_
_entity.id
_entity.type
_entity.pdbx_description
1 polymer ?
#
loop_
_entity_poly.entity_id
_entity_poly.type
_entity_poly.pdbx_seq_one_letter_code
_entity_poly.pdbx_strand_id
1 'polypeptide(L)'
;MQRQVPPRLYTDAPITSALSLRTNQATAEGTTTTLASQNAFLSNVEEEQNKKLDNEIEYIVTSFRDIVKSPGFHEMVRMPGRSEDRPVDKDKYRNALDGFLVELRAATLVRSCESLLTMTHDLKTTLLLNDTQTLMKLHEDRRKALNARTLKIKSKILQLNDAINDAIWEMESVLGGGQPNGTNGSLSNIKMEIK
;
A
#
# COMPACT_ATOMS: atom_id res chain seq x y z
N MET A 1 13.79 -29.08 -36.19
CA MET A 1 12.72 -28.89 -35.19
C MET A 1 13.24 -27.99 -34.08
N GLN A 2 13.00 -26.67 -34.20
CA GLN A 2 13.40 -25.67 -33.21
C GLN A 2 12.37 -25.67 -32.07
N ARG A 3 12.82 -25.88 -30.83
CA ARG A 3 11.98 -25.67 -29.63
C ARG A 3 11.91 -24.18 -29.34
N GLN A 4 10.71 -23.64 -29.45
CA GLN A 4 10.34 -22.27 -29.12
C GLN A 4 10.40 -22.09 -27.59
N VAL A 5 11.22 -21.15 -27.12
CA VAL A 5 11.29 -20.74 -25.71
C VAL A 5 10.23 -19.65 -25.50
N PRO A 6 9.37 -19.71 -24.46
CA PRO A 6 8.34 -18.70 -24.24
C PRO A 6 8.96 -17.35 -23.85
N PRO A 7 8.42 -16.22 -24.36
CA PRO A 7 8.93 -14.90 -24.01
C PRO A 7 8.66 -14.60 -22.53
N ARG A 8 9.70 -14.18 -21.81
CA ARG A 8 9.56 -13.59 -20.48
C ARG A 8 8.83 -12.26 -20.64
N LEU A 9 7.66 -12.13 -20.01
CA LEU A 9 6.97 -10.86 -19.87
C LEU A 9 7.81 -9.94 -18.97
N TYR A 10 8.63 -9.08 -19.57
CA TYR A 10 9.15 -7.91 -18.91
C TYR A 10 7.99 -6.92 -18.75
N THR A 11 7.50 -6.78 -17.53
CA THR A 11 6.52 -5.74 -17.16
C THR A 11 7.26 -4.59 -16.50
N ASP A 12 8.13 -3.92 -17.26
CA ASP A 12 8.58 -2.56 -16.95
C ASP A 12 7.76 -1.59 -17.81
N ALA A 13 6.50 -1.41 -17.42
CA ALA A 13 5.72 -0.25 -17.82
C ALA A 13 5.42 0.52 -16.53
N PRO A 14 5.76 1.82 -16.43
CA PRO A 14 5.38 2.62 -15.28
C PRO A 14 3.86 2.66 -15.22
N ILE A 15 3.29 2.15 -14.12
CA ILE A 15 1.86 2.25 -13.82
C ILE A 15 1.54 3.75 -13.77
N THR A 16 0.97 4.24 -14.87
CA THR A 16 0.42 5.59 -14.96
C THR A 16 -1.05 5.47 -14.61
N SER A 17 -1.37 5.48 -13.33
CA SER A 17 -2.76 5.63 -12.86
C SER A 17 -2.82 6.53 -11.63
N ALA A 18 -2.99 7.81 -11.96
CA ALA A 18 -3.98 8.73 -11.38
C ALA A 18 -4.18 8.71 -9.85
N LEU A 19 -3.37 9.50 -9.15
CA LEU A 19 -3.91 10.44 -8.15
C LEU A 19 -2.97 11.64 -8.01
N SER A 20 -3.24 12.70 -8.78
CA SER A 20 -2.57 13.99 -8.58
C SER A 20 -3.04 14.59 -7.24
N LEU A 21 -2.28 14.36 -6.17
CA LEU A 21 -2.37 15.21 -4.97
C LEU A 21 -1.77 16.58 -5.31
N ARG A 22 -2.62 17.46 -5.83
CA ARG A 22 -2.35 18.89 -5.87
C ARG A 22 -2.47 19.43 -4.45
N THR A 23 -1.37 19.43 -3.69
CA THR A 23 -1.25 20.25 -2.48
C THR A 23 -0.27 21.38 -2.77
N ASN A 24 -0.81 22.60 -2.85
CA ASN A 24 -0.03 23.80 -3.06
C ASN A 24 0.91 24.02 -1.86
N GLN A 25 2.12 24.49 -2.14
CA GLN A 25 3.03 25.04 -1.15
C GLN A 25 2.34 26.18 -0.38
N ALA A 26 2.33 26.09 0.96
CA ALA A 26 2.34 27.25 1.84
C ALA A 26 2.85 26.84 3.22
N THR A 27 4.06 27.32 3.50
CA THR A 27 4.55 27.81 4.80
C THR A 27 4.70 26.82 5.96
N ALA A 28 5.94 26.68 6.39
CA ALA A 28 6.39 25.96 7.56
C ALA A 28 5.88 26.61 8.84
N GLU A 29 4.86 26.01 9.48
CA GLU A 29 4.47 26.16 10.88
C GLU A 29 3.21 25.29 11.13
N GLY A 30 3.36 24.03 11.55
CA GLY A 30 2.18 23.20 11.88
C GLY A 30 2.32 21.69 11.70
N THR A 31 3.22 21.05 12.44
CA THR A 31 3.37 19.59 12.42
C THR A 31 2.26 18.86 13.19
N THR A 32 1.46 19.55 14.00
CA THR A 32 0.40 18.95 14.83
C THR A 32 -0.96 18.88 14.12
N THR A 33 -1.27 19.83 13.24
CA THR A 33 -2.58 19.91 12.56
C THR A 33 -2.75 18.83 11.46
N THR A 34 -1.66 18.45 10.79
CA THR A 34 -1.65 17.42 9.74
C THR A 34 -1.83 16.00 10.28
N LEU A 35 -1.24 15.69 11.44
CA LEU A 35 -1.42 14.41 12.13
C LEU A 35 -2.84 14.26 12.70
N ALA A 36 -3.40 15.31 13.27
CA ALA A 36 -4.80 15.30 13.74
C ALA A 36 -5.78 15.09 12.57
N SER A 37 -5.54 15.72 11.42
CA SER A 37 -6.32 15.51 10.20
C SER A 37 -6.13 14.10 9.60
N GLN A 38 -4.93 13.51 9.69
CA GLN A 38 -4.69 12.13 9.26
C GLN A 38 -5.37 11.12 10.18
N ASN A 39 -5.33 11.34 11.50
CA ASN A 39 -6.01 10.47 12.46
C ASN A 39 -7.54 10.56 12.29
N ALA A 40 -8.08 11.75 12.02
CA ALA A 40 -9.49 11.89 11.68
C ALA A 40 -9.86 11.18 10.36
N PHE A 41 -8.99 11.25 9.34
CA PHE A 41 -9.18 10.51 8.10
C PHE A 41 -9.17 8.99 8.32
N LEU A 42 -8.20 8.47 9.07
CA LEU A 42 -8.11 7.04 9.39
C LEU A 42 -9.32 6.57 10.22
N SER A 43 -9.77 7.38 11.18
CA SER A 43 -10.98 7.11 11.96
C SER A 43 -12.23 7.05 11.09
N ASN A 44 -12.38 7.96 10.11
CA ASN A 44 -13.50 7.94 9.18
C ASN A 44 -13.48 6.71 8.28
N VAL A 45 -12.29 6.31 7.80
CA VAL A 45 -12.12 5.09 7.01
C VAL A 45 -12.45 3.86 7.85
N GLU A 46 -11.99 3.80 9.10
CA GLU A 46 -12.34 2.72 10.03
C GLU A 46 -13.84 2.64 10.27
N GLU A 47 -14.50 3.77 10.53
CA GLU A 47 -15.95 3.82 10.74
C GLU A 47 -16.74 3.39 9.50
N GLU A 48 -16.31 3.81 8.30
CA GLU A 48 -16.92 3.38 7.04
C GLU A 48 -16.75 1.87 6.81
N GLN A 49 -15.56 1.34 7.08
CA GLN A 49 -15.26 -0.08 6.97
C GLN A 49 -16.07 -0.90 7.98
N ASN A 50 -16.18 -0.45 9.22
CA ASN A 50 -17.01 -1.08 10.25
C ASN A 50 -18.49 -1.06 9.87
N LYS A 51 -19.00 0.08 9.39
CA LYS A 51 -20.38 0.18 8.91
C LYS A 51 -20.65 -0.75 7.74
N LYS A 52 -19.72 -0.87 6.80
CA LYS A 52 -19.82 -1.80 5.67
C LYS A 52 -19.85 -3.25 6.16
N LEU A 53 -18.96 -3.61 7.10
CA LEU A 53 -18.92 -4.94 7.71
C LEU A 53 -20.24 -5.28 8.40
N ASP A 54 -20.78 -4.37 9.21
CA ASP A 54 -22.04 -4.56 9.92
C ASP A 54 -23.20 -4.81 8.94
N ASN A 55 -23.26 -4.02 7.86
CA ASN A 55 -24.28 -4.21 6.81
C ASN A 55 -24.17 -5.58 6.12
N GLU A 56 -22.96 -6.04 5.78
CA GLU A 56 -22.78 -7.34 5.13
C GLU A 56 -23.13 -8.50 6.08
N ILE A 57 -22.80 -8.39 7.38
CA ILE A 57 -23.22 -9.36 8.39
C ILE A 57 -24.75 -9.37 8.53
N GLU A 58 -25.39 -8.20 8.55
CA GLU A 58 -26.85 -8.09 8.61
C GLU A 58 -27.51 -8.77 7.41
N TYR A 59 -26.96 -8.59 6.19
CA TYR A 59 -27.45 -9.27 5.00
C TYR A 59 -27.26 -10.79 5.05
N ILE A 60 -26.13 -11.28 5.56
CA ILE A 60 -25.90 -12.72 5.76
C ILE A 60 -26.89 -13.30 6.76
N VAL A 61 -27.05 -12.67 7.93
CA VAL A 61 -27.94 -13.15 8.99
C VAL A 61 -29.40 -13.11 8.54
N THR A 62 -29.81 -12.06 7.85
CA THR A 62 -31.18 -11.90 7.35
C THR A 62 -31.48 -12.89 6.24
N SER A 63 -30.58 -13.06 5.26
CA SER A 63 -30.75 -14.04 4.18
C SER A 63 -30.78 -15.47 4.71
N PHE A 64 -29.91 -15.82 5.66
CA PHE A 64 -29.91 -17.13 6.30
C PHE A 64 -31.18 -17.37 7.12
N ARG A 65 -31.64 -16.36 7.89
CA ARG A 65 -32.92 -16.41 8.61
C ARG A 65 -34.09 -16.66 7.66
N ASP A 66 -34.12 -15.99 6.51
CA ASP A 66 -35.18 -16.14 5.52
C ASP A 66 -35.17 -17.53 4.87
N ILE A 67 -33.98 -18.11 4.64
CA ILE A 67 -33.84 -19.49 4.16
C ILE A 67 -34.38 -20.49 5.19
N VAL A 68 -34.02 -20.35 6.47
CA VAL A 68 -34.48 -21.25 7.54
C VAL A 68 -35.97 -21.11 7.82
N LYS A 69 -36.50 -19.88 7.73
CA LYS A 69 -37.94 -19.61 7.87
C LYS A 69 -38.74 -19.98 6.62
N SER A 70 -38.09 -20.31 5.51
CA SER A 70 -38.78 -20.72 4.30
C SER A 70 -39.65 -21.94 4.60
N PRO A 71 -40.95 -21.91 4.23
CA PRO A 71 -41.86 -23.02 4.47
C PRO A 71 -41.42 -24.30 3.74
N GLY A 72 -40.55 -24.21 2.72
CA GLY A 72 -39.91 -25.37 2.10
C GLY A 72 -38.90 -26.07 3.02
N PHE A 73 -38.14 -25.33 3.82
CA PHE A 73 -37.21 -25.90 4.80
C PHE A 73 -37.94 -26.52 5.99
N HIS A 74 -38.96 -25.84 6.52
CA HIS A 74 -39.75 -26.33 7.65
C HIS A 74 -40.50 -27.64 7.34
N GLU A 75 -40.95 -27.81 6.09
CA GLU A 75 -41.63 -29.03 5.63
C GLU A 75 -40.65 -30.18 5.35
N MET A 76 -39.44 -29.89 4.85
CA MET A 76 -38.38 -30.90 4.67
C MET A 76 -37.75 -31.37 6.00
N VAL A 77 -37.73 -30.53 7.04
CA VAL A 77 -37.15 -30.85 8.35
C VAL A 77 -38.18 -31.41 9.36
N ARG A 78 -39.48 -31.35 9.05
CA ARG A 78 -40.51 -31.98 9.88
C ARG A 78 -40.35 -33.50 9.78
N MET A 79 -39.91 -34.10 10.88
CA MET A 79 -39.83 -35.56 11.09
C MET A 79 -41.04 -36.28 10.49
N PRO A 80 -40.83 -37.32 9.65
CA PRO A 80 -41.93 -38.12 9.12
C PRO A 80 -42.58 -38.86 10.30
N GLY A 81 -43.84 -38.54 10.63
CA GLY A 81 -44.61 -39.29 11.63
C GLY A 81 -45.35 -38.49 12.72
N ARG A 82 -45.31 -37.15 12.74
CA ARG A 82 -46.15 -36.36 13.68
C ARG A 82 -47.52 -36.02 13.09
N SER A 83 -48.37 -37.05 13.02
CA SER A 83 -49.84 -37.15 13.15
C SER A 83 -50.81 -36.08 12.63
N GLU A 84 -50.42 -35.14 11.77
CA GLU A 84 -51.37 -34.41 10.92
C GLU A 84 -50.85 -34.35 9.49
N ASP A 85 -50.92 -35.51 8.83
CA ASP A 85 -50.79 -35.64 7.38
C ASP A 85 -52.02 -35.04 6.71
N ARG A 86 -52.05 -33.70 6.62
CA ARG A 86 -52.53 -33.10 5.39
C ARG A 86 -51.27 -32.76 4.60
N PRO A 87 -50.96 -33.47 3.49
CA PRO A 87 -50.12 -32.84 2.48
C PRO A 87 -50.85 -31.53 2.17
N VAL A 88 -50.29 -30.41 2.62
CA VAL A 88 -50.77 -29.13 2.11
C VAL A 88 -50.31 -29.20 0.67
N ASP A 89 -51.23 -29.53 -0.22
CA ASP A 89 -51.04 -29.45 -1.66
C ASP A 89 -50.60 -28.01 -1.97
N LYS A 90 -49.31 -27.74 -1.82
CA LYS A 90 -48.72 -26.50 -2.26
C LYS A 90 -48.83 -26.57 -3.76
N ASP A 91 -49.66 -25.69 -4.31
CA ASP A 91 -49.72 -25.40 -5.73
C ASP A 91 -48.31 -25.46 -6.30
N LYS A 92 -48.11 -26.19 -7.40
CA LYS A 92 -46.78 -26.33 -8.04
C LYS A 92 -46.08 -24.98 -8.23
N TYR A 93 -46.87 -23.94 -8.48
CA TYR A 93 -46.42 -22.55 -8.59
C TYR A 93 -45.89 -21.98 -7.27
N ARG A 94 -46.53 -22.28 -6.13
CA ARG A 94 -46.08 -21.85 -4.80
C ARG A 94 -44.80 -22.54 -4.39
N ASN A 95 -44.67 -23.84 -4.66
CA ASN A 95 -43.44 -24.59 -4.38
C ASN A 95 -42.26 -24.11 -5.26
N ALA A 96 -42.52 -23.80 -6.53
CA ALA A 96 -41.52 -23.20 -7.43
C ALA A 96 -41.10 -21.79 -6.98
N LEU A 97 -42.04 -20.97 -6.51
CA LEU A 97 -41.78 -19.64 -5.96
C LEU A 97 -40.94 -19.71 -4.68
N ASP A 98 -41.27 -20.62 -3.76
CA ASP A 98 -40.51 -20.85 -2.54
C ASP A 98 -39.07 -21.29 -2.86
N GLY A 99 -38.89 -22.18 -3.83
CA GLY A 99 -37.57 -22.62 -4.30
C GLY A 99 -36.74 -21.47 -4.89
N PHE A 100 -37.34 -20.67 -5.77
CA PHE A 100 -36.69 -19.48 -6.34
C PHE A 100 -36.31 -18.46 -5.26
N LEU A 101 -37.17 -18.24 -4.26
CA LEU A 101 -36.89 -17.33 -3.16
C LEU A 101 -35.69 -17.81 -2.34
N VAL A 102 -35.61 -19.11 -2.03
CA VAL A 102 -34.45 -19.69 -1.31
C VAL A 102 -33.17 -19.52 -2.12
N GLU A 103 -33.20 -19.77 -3.43
CA GLU A 103 -32.05 -19.59 -4.32
C GLU A 103 -31.59 -18.12 -4.36
N LEU A 104 -32.53 -17.17 -4.48
CA LEU A 104 -32.22 -15.74 -4.46
C LEU A 104 -31.57 -15.31 -3.13
N ARG A 105 -32.05 -15.84 -2.01
CA ARG A 105 -31.47 -15.57 -0.69
C ARG A 105 -30.09 -16.18 -0.54
N ALA A 106 -29.88 -17.40 -1.04
CA ALA A 106 -28.57 -18.04 -1.06
C ALA A 106 -27.56 -17.24 -1.92
N ALA A 107 -27.99 -16.75 -3.09
CA ALA A 107 -27.17 -15.88 -3.94
C ALA A 107 -26.80 -14.57 -3.24
N THR A 108 -27.74 -13.97 -2.50
CA THR A 108 -27.50 -12.74 -1.71
C THR A 108 -26.48 -12.99 -0.59
N LEU A 109 -26.58 -14.13 0.10
CA LEU A 109 -25.62 -14.55 1.12
C LEU A 109 -24.21 -14.66 0.54
N VAL A 110 -24.06 -15.38 -0.58
CA VAL A 110 -22.76 -15.56 -1.25
C VAL A 110 -22.18 -14.21 -1.67
N ARG A 111 -23.00 -13.31 -2.19
CA ARG A 111 -22.58 -11.96 -2.58
C ARG A 111 -22.05 -11.15 -1.39
N SER A 112 -22.69 -11.22 -0.23
CA SER A 112 -22.20 -10.57 0.99
C SER A 112 -20.90 -11.19 1.50
N CYS A 113 -20.74 -12.51 1.39
CA CYS A 113 -19.46 -13.16 1.69
C CYS A 113 -18.33 -12.74 0.73
N GLU A 114 -18.62 -12.58 -0.56
CA GLU A 114 -17.68 -12.06 -1.56
C GLU A 114 -17.26 -10.62 -1.26
N SER A 115 -18.22 -9.77 -0.83
CA SER A 115 -17.96 -8.40 -0.38
C SER A 115 -17.01 -8.37 0.83
N LEU A 116 -17.24 -9.23 1.83
CA LEU A 116 -16.36 -9.39 2.99
C LEU A 116 -14.96 -9.91 2.62
N LEU A 117 -14.86 -10.82 1.65
CA LEU A 117 -13.57 -11.32 1.16
C LEU A 117 -12.77 -10.20 0.46
N THR A 118 -13.45 -9.37 -0.33
CA THR A 118 -12.86 -8.19 -0.98
C THR A 118 -12.37 -7.19 0.07
N MET A 119 -13.18 -6.90 1.09
CA MET A 119 -12.79 -6.05 2.21
C MET A 119 -11.53 -6.57 2.93
N THR A 120 -11.46 -7.88 3.16
CA THR A 120 -10.28 -8.52 3.78
C THR A 120 -9.03 -8.35 2.90
N HIS A 121 -9.17 -8.51 1.58
CA HIS A 121 -8.09 -8.27 0.64
C HIS A 121 -7.61 -6.80 0.66
N ASP A 122 -8.54 -5.85 0.70
CA ASP A 122 -8.23 -4.41 0.74
C ASP A 122 -7.51 -4.01 2.04
N LEU A 123 -7.90 -4.58 3.19
CA LEU A 123 -7.19 -4.40 4.45
C LEU A 123 -5.78 -4.96 4.39
N LYS A 124 -5.60 -6.17 3.84
CA LYS A 124 -4.28 -6.78 3.67
C LYS A 124 -3.37 -5.94 2.78
N THR A 125 -3.87 -5.46 1.65
CA THR A 125 -3.08 -4.62 0.74
C THR A 125 -2.71 -3.30 1.39
N THR A 126 -3.62 -2.67 2.14
CA THR A 126 -3.36 -1.43 2.87
C THR A 126 -2.25 -1.60 3.91
N LEU A 127 -2.26 -2.72 4.66
CA LEU A 127 -1.22 -3.05 5.64
C LEU A 127 0.14 -3.29 4.96
N LEU A 128 0.17 -4.06 3.87
CA LEU A 128 1.41 -4.33 3.12
C LEU A 128 1.98 -3.06 2.48
N LEU A 129 1.13 -2.17 1.97
CA LEU A 129 1.57 -0.89 1.42
C LEU A 129 2.11 0.05 2.50
N ASN A 130 1.51 0.06 3.70
CA ASN A 130 2.02 0.85 4.82
C ASN A 130 3.42 0.41 5.24
N ASP A 131 3.64 -0.90 5.34
CA ASP A 131 4.94 -1.46 5.70
C ASP A 131 6.00 -1.11 4.64
N THR A 132 5.70 -1.26 3.35
CA THR A 132 6.66 -0.90 2.28
C THR A 132 7.00 0.60 2.25
N GLN A 133 6.03 1.49 2.51
CA GLN A 133 6.30 2.93 2.57
C GLN A 133 7.17 3.32 3.78
N THR A 134 6.94 2.71 4.95
CA THR A 134 7.76 2.96 6.14
C THR A 134 9.18 2.41 5.97
N LEU A 135 9.30 1.22 5.38
CA LEU A 135 10.58 0.60 5.03
C LEU A 135 11.36 1.45 4.01
N MET A 136 10.68 2.00 2.99
CA MET A 136 11.29 2.90 2.01
C MET A 136 11.77 4.22 2.64
N LYS A 137 11.02 4.80 3.57
CA LYS A 137 11.46 5.99 4.34
C LYS A 137 12.71 5.68 5.17
N LEU A 138 12.73 4.56 5.87
CA LEU A 138 13.89 4.12 6.66
C LEU A 138 15.13 3.90 5.77
N HIS A 139 14.95 3.31 4.58
CA HIS A 139 16.03 3.17 3.61
C HIS A 139 16.53 4.51 3.11
N GLU A 140 15.64 5.46 2.82
CA GLU A 140 16.01 6.79 2.36
C GLU A 140 16.78 7.58 3.44
N ASP A 141 16.34 7.51 4.69
CA ASP A 141 17.03 8.15 5.82
C ASP A 141 18.41 7.53 6.04
N ARG A 142 18.51 6.20 5.96
CA ARG A 142 19.81 5.50 6.02
C ARG A 142 20.71 5.89 4.85
N ARG A 143 20.16 6.03 3.64
CA ARG A 143 20.88 6.46 2.44
C ARG A 143 21.41 7.89 2.60
N LYS A 144 20.57 8.81 3.09
CA LYS A 144 20.97 10.20 3.40
C LYS A 144 22.06 10.26 4.46
N ALA A 145 21.92 9.50 5.55
CA ALA A 145 22.93 9.44 6.61
C ALA A 145 24.27 8.90 6.09
N LEU A 146 24.24 7.87 5.22
CA LEU A 146 25.44 7.34 4.59
C LEU A 146 26.09 8.36 3.64
N ASN A 147 25.29 9.02 2.80
CA ASN A 147 25.79 10.07 1.90
C ASN A 147 26.40 11.24 2.68
N ALA A 148 25.80 11.66 3.78
CA ALA A 148 26.34 12.71 4.64
C ALA A 148 27.70 12.30 5.26
N ARG A 149 27.86 11.03 5.66
CA ARG A 149 29.15 10.50 6.13
C ARG A 149 30.18 10.46 5.01
N THR A 150 29.80 10.00 3.82
CA THR A 150 30.67 9.99 2.64
C THR A 150 31.14 11.39 2.28
N LEU A 151 30.26 12.40 2.34
CA LEU A 151 30.62 13.80 2.09
C LEU A 151 31.61 14.33 3.15
N LYS A 152 31.40 14.02 4.44
CA LYS A 152 32.35 14.39 5.51
C LYS A 152 33.72 13.76 5.29
N ILE A 153 33.75 12.48 4.91
CA ILE A 153 35.00 11.76 4.62
C ILE A 153 35.69 12.38 3.40
N LYS A 154 34.97 12.63 2.30
CA LYS A 154 35.52 13.30 1.12
C LYS A 154 36.09 14.67 1.46
N SER A 155 35.38 15.48 2.26
CA SER A 155 35.87 16.77 2.72
C SER A 155 37.15 16.66 3.55
N LYS A 156 37.26 15.64 4.41
CA LYS A 156 38.45 15.42 5.22
C LYS A 156 39.64 14.95 4.38
N ILE A 157 39.39 14.14 3.34
CA ILE A 157 40.42 13.73 2.37
C ILE A 157 40.97 14.94 1.63
N LEU A 158 40.11 15.85 1.19
CA LEU A 158 40.54 17.08 0.53
C LEU A 158 41.39 17.96 1.47
N GLN A 159 40.94 18.17 2.71
CA GLN A 159 41.71 18.93 3.71
C GLN A 159 43.09 18.31 3.98
N LEU A 160 43.18 16.98 4.05
CA LEU A 160 44.45 16.29 4.22
C LEU A 160 45.35 16.41 2.99
N ASN A 161 44.78 16.36 1.78
CA ASN A 161 45.51 16.57 0.55
C ASN A 161 46.08 17.99 0.48
N ASP A 162 45.27 19.00 0.79
CA ASP A 162 45.69 20.40 0.86
C ASP A 162 46.82 20.58 1.89
N ALA A 163 46.68 20.04 3.10
CA ALA A 163 47.72 20.12 4.12
C ALA A 163 49.03 19.41 3.73
N ILE A 164 48.95 18.29 2.99
CA ILE A 164 50.13 17.61 2.45
C ILE A 164 50.79 18.47 1.37
N ASN A 165 50.02 19.07 0.47
CA ASN A 165 50.56 19.96 -0.56
C ASN A 165 51.24 21.17 0.10
N ASP A 166 50.61 21.78 1.10
CA ASP A 166 51.19 22.89 1.86
C ASP A 166 52.50 22.50 2.56
N ALA A 167 52.56 21.31 3.17
CA ALA A 167 53.79 20.80 3.79
C ALA A 167 54.90 20.50 2.75
N ILE A 168 54.53 20.00 1.56
CA ILE A 168 55.48 19.82 0.44
C ILE A 168 56.04 21.18 0.01
N TRP A 169 55.18 22.20 -0.13
CA TRP A 169 55.60 23.56 -0.44
C TRP A 169 56.54 24.14 0.62
N GLU A 170 56.23 23.95 1.90
CA GLU A 170 57.09 24.39 2.99
C GLU A 170 58.47 23.71 2.93
N MET A 171 58.52 22.40 2.70
CA MET A 171 59.77 21.67 2.54
C MET A 171 60.57 22.09 1.30
N GLU A 172 59.92 22.31 0.16
CA GLU A 172 60.58 22.80 -1.06
C GLU A 172 61.14 24.22 -0.90
N SER A 173 60.44 25.06 -0.13
CA SER A 173 60.91 26.42 0.19
C SER A 173 62.17 26.41 1.06
N VAL A 174 62.28 25.46 2.00
CA VAL A 174 63.44 25.30 2.89
C VAL A 174 64.64 24.69 2.16
N LEU A 175 64.42 23.86 1.13
CA LEU A 175 65.47 23.28 0.29
C LEU A 175 65.96 24.19 -0.85
N GLY A 176 65.47 25.43 -0.96
CA GLY A 176 65.95 26.42 -1.92
C GLY A 176 65.39 26.26 -3.35
N GLY A 177 64.21 25.66 -3.49
CA GLY A 177 63.48 25.61 -4.76
C GLY A 177 62.78 26.94 -5.05
N GLY A 178 63.22 27.65 -6.09
CA GLY A 178 62.59 28.87 -6.57
C GLY A 178 61.16 28.63 -7.07
N GLN A 179 60.30 29.64 -6.86
CA GLN A 179 58.92 29.71 -7.31
C GLN A 179 58.75 29.34 -8.81
N PRO A 180 57.81 28.47 -9.21
CA PRO A 180 57.26 28.53 -10.54
C PRO A 180 56.15 29.58 -10.58
N ASN A 181 56.48 30.63 -11.31
CA ASN A 181 55.63 31.67 -11.84
C ASN A 181 54.27 31.14 -12.36
N GLY A 182 53.16 31.71 -11.86
CA GLY A 182 51.92 31.91 -12.62
C GLY A 182 51.07 30.70 -13.05
N THR A 183 49.76 30.89 -12.87
CA THR A 183 48.64 30.18 -13.53
C THR A 183 48.28 28.78 -13.02
N ASN A 184 47.22 28.72 -12.20
CA ASN A 184 46.09 27.82 -12.42
C ASN A 184 44.87 28.38 -11.69
N GLY A 185 44.28 29.40 -12.31
CA GLY A 185 42.87 29.69 -12.09
C GLY A 185 42.04 28.51 -12.58
N SER A 186 40.88 28.33 -11.95
CA SER A 186 39.79 27.45 -12.38
C SER A 186 39.89 25.97 -11.98
N LEU A 187 39.86 25.69 -10.68
CA LEU A 187 39.18 24.47 -10.16
C LEU A 187 37.92 24.81 -9.35
N SER A 188 37.53 26.08 -9.30
CA SER A 188 36.24 26.53 -8.73
C SER A 188 35.03 26.08 -9.55
N ASN A 189 35.21 25.51 -10.75
CA ASN A 189 34.12 25.10 -11.63
C ASN A 189 33.71 23.62 -11.50
N ILE A 190 34.37 22.80 -10.69
CA ILE A 190 33.93 21.41 -10.41
C ILE A 190 33.16 21.37 -9.08
N LYS A 191 32.30 22.37 -8.85
CA LYS A 191 31.52 22.49 -7.63
C LYS A 191 30.04 22.69 -7.90
N MET A 192 29.45 22.04 -8.92
CA MET A 192 27.97 21.95 -8.99
C MET A 192 27.38 20.96 -10.00
N GLU A 193 27.93 19.75 -10.16
CA GLU A 193 27.19 18.73 -10.93
C GLU A 193 27.37 17.33 -10.34
N ILE A 194 26.55 17.03 -9.33
CA ILE A 194 26.13 15.67 -9.04
C ILE A 194 24.61 15.74 -8.88
N LYS A 195 23.92 15.48 -9.98
CA LYS A 195 22.49 15.21 -10.04
C LYS A 195 22.26 13.71 -9.82
#